data_AF-A0A534ZI19-F1
#
_entry.id   AF-A0A534ZI19-F1
#
_cell.length_a   1.000
_cell.length_b   1.000
_cell.length_c   1.000
_cell.angle_alpha   90.00
_cell.angle_beta   90.00
_cell.angle_gamma   90.00
#
_symmetry.space_group_name_H-M   'P 1'
#
loop_
_entity.id
_entity.type
_entity.pdbx_description
1 polymer ?
#
loop_
_entity_poly.entity_id
_entity_poly.type
_entity_poly.pdbx_seq_one_letter_code
_entity_poly.pdbx_strand_id
1 'polypeptide(L)'
;MANDDPFLFYSALYGRPVLDPDGNAVGRLDDLAVTLAETFPAVTALLIRRGRVESFRLTARWRDVESLEPAAVRLRVPVERLVPGRRLPSEPSFWVGQVLLDRQIVDTSGAKVVRVNDLHFLRVPTGDLHLVHTGRAPR
;
A
#
# COMPACT_ATOMS: atom_id res chain seq x y z
N MET A 1 19.19 16.02 -8.13
CA MET A 1 19.17 14.60 -8.53
C MET A 1 18.11 13.93 -7.67
N ALA A 2 16.95 13.61 -8.25
CA ALA A 2 15.91 12.92 -7.51
C ALA A 2 16.42 11.50 -7.22
N ASN A 3 16.46 11.13 -5.95
CA ASN A 3 16.87 9.80 -5.53
C ASN A 3 15.72 8.85 -5.88
N ASP A 4 15.74 8.28 -7.10
CA ASP A 4 14.87 7.16 -7.47
C ASP A 4 15.39 5.89 -6.79
N ASP A 5 15.24 5.85 -5.47
CA ASP A 5 15.46 4.65 -4.70
C ASP A 5 14.37 3.65 -5.12
N PRO A 6 14.73 2.49 -5.71
CA PRO A 6 13.75 1.50 -6.17
C PRO A 6 12.94 0.89 -5.01
N PHE A 7 13.39 1.13 -3.76
CA PHE A 7 12.73 0.67 -2.55
C PHE A 7 11.90 1.78 -1.89
N LEU A 8 10.61 1.50 -1.72
CA LEU A 8 9.68 2.36 -1.00
C LEU A 8 9.25 1.68 0.31
N PHE A 9 9.47 2.36 1.43
CA PHE A 9 8.98 1.91 2.74
C PHE A 9 7.48 2.12 2.85
N TYR A 10 6.74 1.12 3.36
CA TYR A 10 5.31 1.24 3.62
C TYR A 10 4.97 2.47 4.49
N SER A 11 5.76 2.71 5.53
CA SER A 11 5.62 3.86 6.43
C SER A 11 5.77 5.21 5.72
N ALA A 12 6.60 5.27 4.68
CA ALA A 12 6.80 6.47 3.88
C ALA A 12 5.63 6.75 2.93
N LEU A 13 4.84 5.73 2.57
CA LEU A 13 3.66 5.85 1.71
C LEU A 13 2.43 6.27 2.51
N TYR A 14 2.31 5.76 3.74
CA TYR A 14 1.18 6.04 4.61
C TYR A 14 0.95 7.55 4.81
N GLY A 15 -0.30 7.98 4.66
CA GLY A 15 -0.72 9.36 4.89
C GLY A 15 -0.45 10.35 3.76
N ARG A 16 0.20 9.92 2.66
CA ARG A 16 0.38 10.76 1.46
C ARG A 16 -0.95 11.22 0.88
N PRO A 17 -1.05 12.47 0.39
CA PRO A 17 -2.26 12.93 -0.28
C PRO A 17 -2.50 12.11 -1.56
N VAL A 18 -3.76 11.84 -1.85
CA VAL A 18 -4.21 11.17 -3.08
C VAL A 18 -5.01 12.16 -3.89
N LEU A 19 -4.58 12.38 -5.14
CA LEU A 19 -5.16 13.33 -6.07
C LEU A 19 -5.84 12.59 -7.23
N ASP A 20 -6.94 13.14 -7.72
CA ASP A 20 -7.58 12.70 -8.97
C ASP A 20 -6.86 13.28 -10.21
N PRO A 21 -7.28 12.94 -11.44
CA PRO A 21 -6.66 13.44 -12.67
C PRO A 21 -6.70 14.97 -12.82
N ASP A 22 -7.73 15.60 -12.24
CA ASP A 22 -7.90 17.06 -12.27
C ASP A 22 -7.09 17.76 -11.17
N GLY A 23 -6.39 16.99 -10.33
CA GLY A 23 -5.56 17.48 -9.23
C GLY A 23 -6.33 17.75 -7.94
N ASN A 24 -7.61 17.38 -7.86
CA ASN A 24 -8.41 17.55 -6.65
C ASN A 24 -8.02 16.52 -5.59
N ALA A 25 -8.06 16.93 -4.33
CA ALA A 25 -7.77 16.04 -3.22
C ALA A 25 -8.92 15.03 -2.99
N VAL A 26 -8.64 13.75 -3.24
CA VAL A 26 -9.54 12.65 -2.95
C VAL A 26 -9.51 12.31 -1.45
N GLY A 27 -8.30 12.25 -0.88
CA GLY A 27 -8.08 11.87 0.51
C GLY A 27 -6.60 11.64 0.80
N ARG A 28 -6.31 10.69 1.71
CA ARG A 28 -4.94 10.27 2.02
C ARG A 28 -4.78 8.76 1.90
N LEU A 29 -3.60 8.30 1.48
CA LEU A 29 -3.28 6.87 1.43
C LEU A 29 -3.33 6.30 2.85
N ASP A 30 -4.13 5.25 3.04
CA ASP A 30 -4.34 4.60 4.32
C ASP A 30 -3.72 3.20 4.36
N ASP A 31 -3.77 2.46 3.25
CA ASP A 31 -3.26 1.10 3.20
C ASP A 31 -3.04 0.64 1.75
N LEU A 32 -2.32 -0.46 1.57
CA LEU A 32 -2.10 -1.13 0.28
C LEU A 32 -2.57 -2.58 0.39
N ALA A 33 -3.24 -3.08 -0.65
CA ALA A 33 -3.61 -4.48 -0.75
C ALA A 33 -2.58 -5.21 -1.62
N VAL A 34 -2.21 -6.43 -1.22
CA VAL A 34 -1.34 -7.32 -2.00
C VAL A 34 -1.98 -8.69 -2.19
N THR A 35 -1.65 -9.37 -3.30
CA THR A 35 -2.11 -10.74 -3.59
C THR A 35 -1.01 -11.76 -3.31
N LEU A 36 -1.36 -12.90 -2.68
CA LEU A 36 -0.43 -13.99 -2.34
C LEU A 36 -0.24 -15.01 -3.46
N ALA A 37 -0.79 -14.78 -4.64
CA ALA A 37 -0.74 -15.74 -5.74
C ALA A 37 0.67 -15.96 -6.32
N GLU A 38 1.64 -15.10 -5.99
CA GLU A 38 2.98 -15.07 -6.61
C GLU A 38 4.10 -15.03 -5.57
N THR A 39 5.30 -15.47 -5.96
CA THR A 39 6.52 -15.43 -5.13
C THR A 39 6.90 -14.02 -4.67
N PHE A 40 6.48 -12.99 -5.41
CA PHE A 40 6.64 -11.58 -5.07
C PHE A 40 5.26 -10.88 -5.07
N PRO A 41 4.56 -10.81 -3.92
CA PRO A 41 3.20 -10.30 -3.83
C PRO A 41 3.05 -8.91 -4.46
N ALA A 42 2.30 -8.83 -5.57
CA ALA A 42 2.05 -7.57 -6.26
C ALA A 42 0.99 -6.75 -5.52
N VAL A 43 1.13 -5.43 -5.53
CA VAL A 43 0.10 -4.51 -5.03
C VAL A 43 -1.08 -4.51 -6.01
N THR A 44 -2.29 -4.73 -5.49
CA THR A 44 -3.52 -4.85 -6.29
C THR A 44 -4.49 -3.70 -6.05
N ALA A 45 -4.41 -3.02 -4.91
CA ALA A 45 -5.25 -1.87 -4.58
C ALA A 45 -4.66 -0.95 -3.52
N LEU A 46 -5.27 0.23 -3.42
CA LEU A 46 -4.97 1.27 -2.44
C LEU A 46 -6.24 1.59 -1.66
N LEU A 47 -6.10 1.73 -0.36
CA LEU A 47 -7.14 2.24 0.51
C LEU A 47 -6.93 3.72 0.76
N ILE A 48 -7.98 4.51 0.59
CA ILE A 48 -7.95 5.96 0.69
C ILE A 48 -8.85 6.38 1.83
N ARG A 49 -8.30 7.17 2.75
CA ARG A 49 -8.95 7.73 3.92
C ARG A 49 -9.49 9.13 3.63
N ARG A 50 -10.81 9.31 3.80
CA ARG A 50 -11.48 10.62 3.80
C ARG A 50 -11.99 10.93 5.21
N GLY A 51 -11.21 11.68 6.00
CA GLY A 51 -11.54 11.98 7.39
C GLY A 51 -11.20 10.83 8.36
N ARG A 52 -11.87 10.79 9.53
CA ARG A 52 -11.58 9.80 10.59
C ARG A 52 -12.51 8.58 10.59
N VAL A 53 -13.64 8.65 9.92
CA VAL A 53 -14.66 7.58 9.95
C VAL A 53 -14.33 6.49 8.93
N GLU A 54 -14.45 5.22 9.34
CA GLU A 54 -14.10 4.07 8.48
C GLU A 54 -15.05 3.91 7.28
N SER A 55 -16.32 4.29 7.41
CA SER A 55 -17.29 4.25 6.30
C SER A 55 -16.95 5.19 5.14
N PHE A 56 -16.04 6.16 5.35
CA PHE A 56 -15.57 7.08 4.32
C PHE A 56 -14.31 6.60 3.60
N ARG A 57 -13.89 5.34 3.82
CA ARG A 57 -12.82 4.74 3.03
C ARG A 57 -13.26 4.53 1.58
N LEU A 58 -12.32 4.73 0.66
CA LEU A 58 -12.46 4.39 -0.75
C LEU A 58 -11.36 3.44 -1.16
N THR A 59 -11.67 2.50 -2.05
CA THR A 59 -10.71 1.57 -2.65
C THR A 59 -10.48 1.97 -4.11
N ALA A 60 -9.22 2.15 -4.48
CA ALA A 60 -8.76 2.26 -5.86
C ALA A 60 -8.03 0.97 -6.27
N ARG A 61 -8.23 0.47 -7.49
CA ARG A 61 -7.41 -0.64 -8.00
C ARG A 61 -6.03 -0.11 -8.35
N TRP A 62 -5.00 -0.96 -8.33
CA TRP A 62 -3.64 -0.53 -8.67
C TRP A 62 -3.55 0.09 -10.08
N ARG A 63 -4.28 -0.49 -11.05
CA ARG A 63 -4.40 0.04 -12.41
C ARG A 63 -4.96 1.47 -12.50
N ASP A 64 -5.66 1.92 -11.47
CA ASP A 64 -6.25 3.25 -11.38
C ASP A 64 -5.24 4.29 -10.88
N VAL A 65 -4.04 3.87 -10.47
CA VAL A 65 -2.92 4.75 -10.11
C VAL A 65 -2.14 5.15 -11.34
N GLU A 66 -1.84 6.43 -11.44
CA GLU A 66 -0.97 7.01 -12.45
C GLU A 66 0.48 7.05 -11.99
N SER A 67 0.73 7.69 -10.84
CA SER A 67 2.05 7.82 -10.25
C SER A 67 1.97 7.78 -8.74
N LEU A 68 3.08 7.38 -8.12
CA LEU A 68 3.23 7.38 -6.67
C LEU A 68 4.55 8.09 -6.36
N GLU A 69 4.43 9.39 -6.15
CA GLU A 69 5.52 10.33 -5.95
C GLU A 69 5.67 10.66 -4.46
N PRO A 70 6.82 11.21 -4.03
CA PRO A 70 7.02 11.65 -2.65
C PRO A 70 5.96 12.64 -2.16
N ALA A 71 5.52 13.54 -3.04
CA ALA A 71 4.56 14.59 -2.70
C ALA A 71 3.11 14.07 -2.64
N ALA A 72 2.71 13.20 -3.56
CA ALA A 72 1.34 12.71 -3.69
C ALA A 72 1.26 11.39 -4.48
N VAL A 73 0.15 10.67 -4.27
CA VAL A 73 -0.30 9.61 -5.18
C VAL A 73 -1.26 10.24 -6.18
N ARG A 74 -1.05 10.05 -7.48
CA ARG A 74 -1.95 10.53 -8.53
C ARG A 74 -2.75 9.37 -9.10
N LEU A 75 -4.06 9.56 -9.23
CA LEU A 75 -4.96 8.62 -9.86
C LEU A 75 -5.18 9.03 -11.31
N ARG A 76 -5.30 8.05 -12.21
CA ARG A 76 -5.71 8.26 -13.61
C ARG A 76 -7.22 8.24 -13.81
N VAL A 77 -7.99 8.04 -12.73
CA VAL A 77 -9.45 7.99 -12.74
C VAL A 77 -10.02 8.95 -11.71
N PRO A 78 -11.19 9.56 -11.99
CA PRO A 78 -11.83 10.45 -11.04
C PRO A 78 -12.43 9.68 -9.85
N VAL A 79 -12.69 10.38 -8.74
CA VAL A 79 -13.10 9.79 -7.46
C VAL A 79 -14.38 8.94 -7.56
N GLU A 80 -15.27 9.26 -8.49
CA GLU A 80 -16.54 8.57 -8.72
C GLU A 80 -16.35 7.13 -9.23
N ARG A 81 -15.18 6.81 -9.79
CA ARG A 81 -14.84 5.44 -10.20
C ARG A 81 -14.32 4.58 -9.05
N LEU A 82 -14.07 5.17 -7.88
CA LEU A 82 -13.56 4.45 -6.72
C LEU A 82 -14.67 3.70 -6.01
N VAL A 83 -14.31 2.57 -5.39
CA VAL A 83 -15.27 1.71 -4.70
C VAL A 83 -15.38 2.10 -3.23
N PRO A 84 -16.59 2.38 -2.69
CA PRO A 84 -16.73 2.68 -1.27
C PRO A 84 -16.38 1.50 -0.36
N GLY A 85 -15.75 1.82 0.77
CA GLY A 85 -15.31 0.91 1.81
C GLY A 85 -13.94 0.28 1.54
N ARG A 86 -13.53 -0.59 2.48
CA ARG A 86 -12.32 -1.41 2.40
C ARG A 86 -12.65 -2.71 1.66
N ARG A 87 -12.56 -2.71 0.33
CA ARG A 87 -12.85 -3.89 -0.51
C ARG A 87 -11.59 -4.42 -1.14
N LEU A 88 -11.35 -5.72 -1.04
CA LEU A 88 -10.25 -6.36 -1.75
C LEU A 88 -10.67 -6.61 -3.21
N PRO A 89 -9.81 -6.31 -4.21
CA PRO A 89 -10.15 -6.53 -5.61
C PRO A 89 -10.31 -8.01 -6.01
N SER A 90 -9.63 -8.91 -5.29
CA SER A 90 -9.55 -10.34 -5.58
C SER A 90 -9.09 -11.11 -4.35
N GLU A 91 -9.41 -12.40 -4.27
CA GLU A 91 -8.84 -13.33 -3.28
C GLU A 91 -7.85 -14.29 -3.97
N PRO A 92 -6.76 -14.73 -3.29
CA PRO A 92 -6.35 -14.39 -1.93
C PRO A 92 -5.52 -13.08 -1.88
N SER A 93 -6.14 -12.00 -1.40
CA SER A 93 -5.44 -10.72 -1.14
C SER A 93 -5.66 -10.28 0.30
N PHE A 94 -4.79 -9.41 0.80
CA PHE A 94 -4.92 -8.82 2.13
C PHE A 94 -4.38 -7.39 2.15
N TRP A 95 -4.81 -6.62 3.16
CA TRP A 95 -4.28 -5.29 3.42
C TRP A 95 -2.99 -5.39 4.24
N VAL A 96 -1.93 -4.76 3.75
CA VAL A 96 -0.59 -4.84 4.36
C VAL A 96 -0.62 -4.32 5.79
N GLY A 97 -1.32 -3.23 6.06
CA GLY A 97 -1.51 -2.70 7.41
C GLY A 97 -2.14 -3.70 8.38
N GLN A 98 -3.11 -4.50 7.95
CA GLN A 98 -3.74 -5.53 8.81
C GLN A 98 -2.74 -6.63 9.17
N VAL A 99 -1.99 -7.15 8.21
CA VAL A 99 -0.98 -8.19 8.48
C VAL A 99 0.16 -7.65 9.35
N LEU A 100 0.54 -6.38 9.18
CA LEU A 100 1.52 -5.73 10.04
C LEU A 100 1.04 -5.61 11.49
N LEU A 101 -0.23 -5.23 11.70
CA LEU A 101 -0.85 -5.16 13.03
C LEU A 101 -0.95 -6.54 13.68
N ASP A 102 -1.39 -7.55 12.93
CA ASP A 102 -1.53 -8.93 13.44
C ASP A 102 -0.17 -9.51 13.84
N ARG A 103 0.90 -9.21 13.10
CA ARG A 103 2.26 -9.64 13.43
C ARG A 103 2.89 -8.86 14.59
N GLN A 104 2.55 -7.58 14.79
CA GLN A 104 2.97 -6.82 15.97
C GLN A 104 2.37 -7.38 17.27
N ILE A 105 1.15 -7.93 17.23
CA ILE A 105 0.51 -8.52 18.42
C ILE A 105 1.17 -9.86 18.80
N VAL A 106 1.65 -10.62 17.82
CA VAL A 106 2.40 -11.88 18.03
C VAL A 106 3.81 -11.63 18.62
N ASP A 107 4.37 -10.43 18.47
CA ASP A 107 5.73 -10.05 18.92
C ASP A 107 5.85 -9.76 20.44
N THR A 108 4.83 -10.09 21.24
CA THR A 108 4.88 -9.94 22.71
C THR A 108 5.15 -11.25 23.47
N SER A 109 5.20 -12.40 22.80
CA SER A 109 5.28 -13.73 23.45
C SER A 109 6.46 -14.62 23.02
N GLY A 110 7.55 -14.05 22.50
CA GLY A 110 8.86 -14.71 22.57
C GLY A 110 9.29 -15.65 21.43
N ALA A 111 8.77 -15.50 20.21
CA ALA A 111 9.31 -16.21 19.05
C ALA A 111 9.44 -15.28 17.81
N LYS A 112 10.70 -14.99 17.46
CA LYS A 112 11.18 -14.36 16.21
C LYS A 112 10.54 -13.00 15.85
N VAL A 113 11.24 -11.94 16.27
CA VAL A 113 11.01 -10.55 15.87
C VAL A 113 11.08 -10.41 14.34
N VAL A 114 9.97 -10.07 13.71
CA VAL A 114 9.94 -9.54 12.33
C VAL A 114 9.42 -8.11 12.45
N ARG A 115 10.32 -7.13 12.36
CA ARG A 115 9.96 -5.72 12.56
C ARG A 115 9.21 -5.20 11.34
N VAL A 116 8.21 -4.36 11.59
CA VAL A 116 7.37 -3.71 10.56
C VAL A 116 8.20 -2.88 9.55
N ASN A 117 9.39 -2.44 9.94
CA ASN A 117 10.33 -1.73 9.05
C ASN A 117 11.08 -2.62 8.05
N ASP A 118 10.88 -3.95 8.08
CA ASP A 118 11.55 -4.88 7.17
C ASP A 118 10.72 -5.18 5.89
N LEU A 119 9.52 -4.58 5.77
CA LEU A 119 8.68 -4.64 4.57
C LEU A 119 8.99 -3.46 3.64
N HIS A 120 9.51 -3.78 2.45
CA HIS A 120 9.82 -2.82 1.42
C HIS A 120 8.98 -3.12 0.19
N PHE A 121 8.71 -2.13 -0.64
CA PHE A 121 8.18 -2.35 -1.97
C PHE A 121 9.25 -2.08 -3.02
N LEU A 122 9.41 -3.01 -3.96
CA LEU A 122 10.23 -2.85 -5.15
C LEU A 122 9.36 -2.31 -6.29
N ARG A 123 9.69 -1.12 -6.79
CA ARG A 123 9.11 -0.62 -8.05
C ARG A 123 9.90 -1.19 -9.22
N VAL A 124 9.23 -1.92 -10.11
CA VAL A 124 9.85 -2.44 -11.34
C VAL A 124 9.67 -1.45 -12.51
N PRO A 125 10.53 -1.51 -13.54
CA PRO A 125 10.47 -0.57 -14.68
C PRO A 125 9.15 -0.57 -15.45
N THR A 126 8.36 -1.65 -15.36
CA THR A 126 7.01 -1.75 -15.95
C THR A 126 5.97 -0.88 -15.24
N GLY A 127 6.29 -0.34 -14.06
CA GLY A 127 5.42 0.48 -13.22
C GLY A 127 4.75 -0.28 -12.07
N ASP A 128 4.88 -1.61 -12.05
CA ASP A 128 4.33 -2.46 -10.99
C ASP A 128 5.10 -2.30 -9.67
N LEU A 129 4.40 -2.54 -8.56
CA LEU A 129 4.94 -2.42 -7.21
C LEU A 129 4.78 -3.76 -6.49
N HIS A 130 5.90 -4.38 -6.09
CA HIS A 130 5.92 -5.70 -5.44
C HIS A 130 6.40 -5.59 -4.00
N LEU A 131 5.73 -6.27 -3.08
CA LEU A 131 6.17 -6.37 -1.69
C LEU A 131 7.38 -7.32 -1.60
N VAL A 132 8.44 -6.87 -0.93
CA VAL A 132 9.64 -7.65 -0.63
C VAL A 132 9.96 -7.58 0.86
N HIS A 133 10.48 -8.67 1.40
CA HIS A 133 10.93 -8.75 2.79
C HIS A 133 12.45 -8.89 2.82
N THR A 134 13.16 -7.96 3.47
CA THR A 134 14.60 -8.08 3.72
C THR A 134 14.84 -8.90 4.98
N GLY A 135 14.52 -10.19 4.92
CA GLY A 135 14.80 -11.12 6.01
C GLY A 135 16.28 -11.51 6.02
N ARG A 136 17.06 -11.04 7.00
CA ARG A 136 18.30 -11.73 7.35
C ARG A 136 17.89 -13.05 8.02
N ALA A 137 18.23 -14.17 7.40
CA ALA A 137 18.07 -15.48 8.03
C ALA A 137 18.88 -15.51 9.34
N PRO A 138 18.29 -15.85 10.49
CA PRO A 138 19.08 -16.21 11.65
C PRO A 138 19.78 -17.54 11.34
N ARG A 139 21.10 -17.58 11.53
CA ARG A 139 21.86 -18.83 11.62
C ARG A 139 21.50 -19.55 12.92
#